data_AF-A0A7Y9WLF5-F1
#
_entry.id   AF-A0A7Y9WLF5-F1
#
_cell.length_a   1.000
_cell.length_b   1.000
_cell.length_c   1.000
_cell.angle_alpha   90.00
_cell.angle_beta   90.00
_cell.angle_gamma   90.00
#
_symmetry.space_group_name_H-M   'P 1'
#
loop_
_entity.id
_entity.type
_entity.pdbx_description
1 polymer ?
#
loop_
_entity_poly.entity_id
_entity_poly.type
_entity_poly.pdbx_seq_one_letter_code
_entity_poly.pdbx_strand_id
1 'polypeptide(L)'
;MHQGLKVIENSVNRHLLPRISSADAFSPMFRDALMSAQPHADSNIPLAALLRDYCAEYEIWPDNIAACLALLRTGWCMLHTGSPVFMMGYSVTRQRFIASADTETPDGWTGLTESIATLLLLLLASEEHDLPEHVDAWGVIRFRDLALFEFQAQDETTAARYRNYLIGNRSDLDEYEQRCARSFARIRDYMR
;
A
#
# COMPACT_ATOMS: atom_id res chain seq x y z
N MET A 1 27.25 10.40 0.77
CA MET A 1 26.10 10.88 -0.04
C MET A 1 26.06 10.32 -1.47
N HIS A 2 27.09 10.45 -2.31
CA HIS A 2 27.01 10.02 -3.74
C HIS A 2 26.81 8.51 -3.99
N GLN A 3 27.16 7.65 -3.04
CA GLN A 3 26.95 6.21 -3.17
C GLN A 3 25.48 5.81 -2.96
N GLY A 4 24.76 6.51 -2.06
CA GLY A 4 23.34 6.26 -1.80
C GLY A 4 22.44 6.67 -2.97
N LEU A 5 22.69 7.84 -3.56
CA LEU A 5 21.92 8.32 -4.72
C LEU A 5 22.04 7.40 -5.94
N LYS A 6 23.23 6.84 -6.22
CA LYS A 6 23.42 5.86 -7.30
C LYS A 6 22.69 4.55 -7.04
N VAL A 7 22.61 4.13 -5.77
CA VAL A 7 21.85 2.92 -5.38
C VAL A 7 20.36 3.17 -5.59
N ILE A 8 19.83 4.30 -5.10
CA ILE A 8 18.43 4.71 -5.30
C ILE A 8 18.10 4.80 -6.79
N GLU A 9 18.95 5.45 -7.59
CA GLU A 9 18.76 5.59 -9.04
C GLU A 9 18.68 4.22 -9.75
N ASN A 10 19.58 3.30 -9.42
CA ASN A 10 19.56 1.95 -9.95
C ASN A 10 18.28 1.20 -9.54
N SER A 11 17.87 1.30 -8.27
CA SER A 11 16.67 0.66 -7.76
C SER A 11 15.39 1.25 -8.35
N VAL A 12 15.31 2.58 -8.56
CA VAL A 12 14.20 3.24 -9.26
C VAL A 12 14.06 2.69 -10.68
N ASN A 13 15.15 2.65 -11.44
CA ASN A 13 15.16 2.18 -12.82
C ASN A 13 14.80 0.70 -12.92
N ARG A 14 15.18 -0.11 -11.93
CA ARG A 14 14.94 -1.55 -11.91
C ARG A 14 13.54 -1.92 -11.41
N HIS A 15 13.04 -1.20 -10.41
CA HIS A 15 11.85 -1.62 -9.66
C HIS A 15 10.64 -0.73 -9.89
N LEU A 16 10.77 0.59 -9.87
CA LEU A 16 9.61 1.49 -9.96
C LEU A 16 9.28 1.84 -11.40
N LEU A 17 10.28 2.24 -12.18
CA LEU A 17 10.08 2.73 -13.55
C LEU A 17 9.37 1.70 -14.45
N PRO A 18 9.76 0.40 -14.49
CA PRO A 18 9.10 -0.57 -15.36
C PRO A 18 7.63 -0.79 -15.00
N ARG A 19 7.27 -0.68 -13.71
CA ARG A 19 5.91 -0.88 -13.19
C ARG A 19 5.01 0.31 -13.45
N ILE A 20 5.56 1.53 -13.35
CA ILE A 20 4.81 2.77 -13.52
C ILE A 20 4.68 3.10 -15.02
N SER A 21 5.73 2.88 -15.80
CA SER A 21 5.74 3.15 -17.24
C SER A 21 4.97 2.13 -18.07
N SER A 22 4.69 0.93 -17.54
CA SER A 22 3.88 -0.08 -18.23
C SER A 22 2.37 0.20 -18.21
N ALA A 23 1.91 1.26 -17.53
CA ALA A 23 0.52 1.65 -17.49
C ALA A 23 0.23 2.87 -18.38
N ASP A 24 -0.91 2.83 -19.07
CA ASP A 24 -1.58 3.95 -19.75
C ASP A 24 -2.00 5.11 -18.81
N ALA A 25 -1.47 5.17 -17.59
CA ALA A 25 -1.90 6.11 -16.57
C ALA A 25 -0.69 6.68 -15.82
N PHE A 26 0.14 7.47 -16.51
CA PHE A 26 0.67 8.65 -15.84
C PHE A 26 -0.48 9.65 -15.71
N SER A 27 -1.41 9.38 -14.78
CA SER A 27 -2.51 10.30 -14.50
C SER A 27 -1.91 11.65 -14.09
N PRO A 28 -2.33 12.78 -14.67
CA PRO A 28 -1.90 14.10 -14.24
C PRO A 28 -2.00 14.29 -12.72
N MET A 29 -3.03 13.71 -12.09
CA MET A 29 -3.20 13.75 -10.64
C MET A 29 -2.03 13.14 -9.85
N PHE A 30 -1.37 12.10 -10.39
CA PHE A 30 -0.21 11.52 -9.72
C PHE A 30 1.04 12.36 -9.93
N ARG A 31 1.23 12.92 -11.13
CA ARG A 31 2.28 13.91 -11.37
C ARG A 31 2.11 15.06 -10.38
N ASP A 32 0.90 15.60 -10.27
CA ASP A 32 0.59 16.73 -9.41
C ASP A 32 0.80 16.38 -7.93
N ALA A 33 0.50 15.15 -7.49
CA ALA A 33 0.77 14.68 -6.14
C ALA A 33 2.28 14.51 -5.83
N LEU A 34 3.08 14.05 -6.81
CA LEU A 34 4.54 14.00 -6.64
C LEU A 34 5.17 15.40 -6.71
N MET A 35 4.64 16.28 -7.55
CA MET A 35 5.15 17.63 -7.76
C MET A 35 4.67 18.62 -6.70
N SER A 36 3.54 18.39 -6.02
CA SER A 36 3.10 19.24 -4.90
C SER A 36 4.06 19.20 -3.72
N ALA A 37 4.90 18.16 -3.62
CA ALA A 37 6.02 18.08 -2.69
C ALA A 37 7.15 19.07 -3.03
N GLN A 38 7.23 19.59 -4.27
CA GLN A 38 8.29 20.51 -4.69
C GLN A 38 7.72 21.82 -5.26
N PRO A 39 8.04 23.00 -4.68
CA PRO A 39 7.36 24.25 -5.06
C PRO A 39 7.47 24.65 -6.53
N HIS A 40 8.49 24.22 -7.29
CA HIS A 40 8.84 24.78 -8.61
C HIS A 40 9.34 23.74 -9.64
N ALA A 41 8.75 22.56 -9.70
CA ALA A 41 9.20 21.53 -10.64
C ALA A 41 8.74 21.80 -12.08
N ASP A 42 9.71 21.98 -12.98
CA ASP A 42 9.50 22.13 -14.43
C ASP A 42 8.74 20.92 -14.99
N SER A 43 7.72 21.13 -15.84
CA SER A 43 6.83 20.06 -16.32
C SER A 43 7.51 19.02 -17.25
N ASN A 44 8.78 19.27 -17.59
CA ASN A 44 9.64 18.44 -18.44
C ASN A 44 10.63 17.55 -17.68
N ILE A 45 10.58 17.49 -16.34
CA ILE A 45 11.47 16.59 -15.58
C ILE A 45 11.18 15.12 -15.96
N PRO A 46 12.21 14.34 -16.35
CA PRO A 46 12.04 12.91 -16.64
C PRO A 46 11.49 12.16 -15.43
N LEU A 47 10.53 11.24 -15.64
CA LEU A 47 9.90 10.47 -14.57
C LEU A 47 10.91 9.77 -13.64
N ALA A 48 11.97 9.20 -14.21
CA ALA A 48 13.01 8.55 -13.41
C ALA A 48 13.72 9.52 -12.45
N ALA A 49 13.94 10.77 -12.88
CA ALA A 49 14.53 11.81 -12.03
C ALA A 49 13.57 12.22 -10.92
N LEU A 50 12.28 12.42 -11.25
CA LEU A 50 11.24 12.72 -10.27
C LEU A 50 11.12 11.64 -9.18
N LEU A 51 11.07 10.37 -9.56
CA LEU A 51 10.98 9.25 -8.61
C LEU A 51 12.24 9.13 -7.75
N ARG A 52 13.42 9.33 -8.34
CA ARG A 52 14.69 9.33 -7.61
C ARG A 52 14.71 10.44 -6.56
N ASP A 53 14.34 11.65 -6.95
CA ASP A 53 14.39 12.82 -6.08
C ASP A 53 13.36 12.68 -4.95
N TYR A 54 12.15 12.20 -5.25
CA TYR A 54 11.14 11.87 -4.25
C TYR A 54 11.63 10.79 -3.26
N CYS A 55 12.19 9.67 -3.76
CA CYS A 55 12.73 8.62 -2.88
C CYS A 55 13.87 9.12 -2.00
N ALA A 56 14.72 10.01 -2.52
CA ALA A 56 15.82 10.58 -1.75
C ALA A 56 15.32 11.59 -0.70
N GLU A 57 14.28 12.37 -1.03
CA GLU A 57 13.69 13.38 -0.14
C GLU A 57 12.99 12.74 1.07
N TYR A 58 12.21 11.68 0.83
CA TYR A 58 11.44 11.00 1.87
C TYR A 58 12.14 9.77 2.46
N GLU A 59 13.41 9.56 2.13
CA GLU A 59 14.18 8.41 2.61
C GLU A 59 13.47 7.08 2.32
N ILE A 60 13.02 6.88 1.07
CA ILE A 60 12.32 5.67 0.63
C ILE A 60 13.26 4.77 -0.17
N TRP A 61 13.29 3.49 0.17
CA TRP A 61 14.06 2.48 -0.55
C TRP A 61 13.17 1.81 -1.60
N PRO A 62 13.43 1.96 -2.91
CA PRO A 62 12.55 1.40 -3.93
C PRO A 62 12.41 -0.12 -3.90
N ASP A 63 13.44 -0.81 -3.37
CA ASP A 63 13.43 -2.27 -3.18
C ASP A 63 12.38 -2.70 -2.15
N ASN A 64 12.13 -1.87 -1.13
CA ASN A 64 11.13 -2.08 -0.09
C ASN A 64 9.71 -2.08 -0.69
N ILE A 65 9.43 -1.14 -1.62
CA ILE A 65 8.16 -1.11 -2.38
C ILE A 65 7.96 -2.40 -3.19
N ALA A 66 9.02 -2.86 -3.87
CA ALA A 66 8.97 -4.07 -4.67
C ALA A 66 8.78 -5.33 -3.81
N ALA A 67 9.44 -5.40 -2.65
CA ALA A 67 9.28 -6.48 -1.68
C ALA A 67 7.85 -6.51 -1.12
N CYS A 68 7.29 -5.36 -0.74
CA CYS A 68 5.91 -5.26 -0.26
C CYS A 68 4.89 -5.69 -1.33
N LEU A 69 5.06 -5.29 -2.59
CA LEU A 69 4.22 -5.77 -3.70
C LEU A 69 4.30 -7.29 -3.88
N ALA A 70 5.51 -7.85 -3.81
CA ALA A 70 5.70 -9.29 -3.91
C ALA A 70 5.02 -10.02 -2.74
N LEU A 71 5.13 -9.47 -1.53
CA LEU A 71 4.50 -10.00 -0.32
C LEU A 71 2.97 -10.02 -0.45
N LEU A 72 2.36 -8.91 -0.86
CA LEU A 72 0.91 -8.83 -1.08
C LEU A 72 0.41 -9.88 -2.08
N ARG A 73 1.24 -10.23 -3.08
CA ARG A 73 0.93 -11.27 -4.08
C ARG A 73 1.04 -12.70 -3.56
N THR A 74 1.78 -12.94 -2.48
CA THR A 74 2.01 -14.32 -1.99
C THR A 74 0.77 -15.01 -1.46
N GLY A 75 -0.34 -14.30 -1.26
CA GLY A 75 -1.59 -14.91 -0.87
C GLY A 75 -2.59 -13.88 -0.36
N TRP A 76 -3.50 -14.34 0.50
CA TRP A 76 -4.52 -13.48 1.07
C TRP A 76 -3.90 -12.65 2.19
N CYS A 77 -3.10 -11.66 1.83
CA CYS A 77 -2.40 -10.75 2.73
C CYS A 77 -2.99 -9.34 2.61
N MET A 78 -3.14 -8.65 3.75
CA MET A 78 -3.53 -7.25 3.79
C MET A 78 -2.45 -6.43 4.49
N LEU A 79 -1.96 -5.37 3.85
CA LEU A 79 -1.16 -4.33 4.49
C LEU A 79 -2.11 -3.38 5.23
N HIS A 80 -1.79 -3.04 6.48
CA HIS A 80 -2.52 -2.09 7.31
C HIS A 80 -1.54 -1.10 7.95
N THR A 81 -1.82 0.20 7.85
CA THR A 81 -0.97 1.23 8.48
C THR A 81 -1.66 2.58 8.66
N GLY A 82 -1.07 3.40 9.53
CA GLY A 82 -1.34 4.84 9.63
C GLY A 82 -2.65 5.24 10.30
N SER A 83 -2.83 6.56 10.39
CA SER A 83 -4.09 7.24 10.71
C SER A 83 -4.21 8.47 9.79
N PRO A 84 -5.17 8.54 8.86
CA PRO A 84 -6.23 7.56 8.61
C PRO A 84 -5.68 6.17 8.21
N VAL A 85 -6.35 5.12 8.66
CA VAL A 85 -5.96 3.74 8.39
C VAL A 85 -6.07 3.46 6.90
N PHE A 86 -4.96 3.06 6.30
CA PHE A 86 -4.91 2.57 4.93
C PHE A 86 -4.75 1.05 4.93
N MET A 87 -5.59 0.37 4.12
CA MET A 87 -5.55 -1.06 3.93
C MET A 87 -5.38 -1.41 2.45
N MET A 88 -4.52 -2.39 2.13
CA MET A 88 -4.32 -2.87 0.76
C MET A 88 -4.16 -4.39 0.71
N GLY A 89 -4.73 -5.04 -0.30
CA GLY A 89 -4.57 -6.48 -0.55
C GLY A 89 -4.48 -6.83 -2.03
N TYR A 90 -4.12 -8.08 -2.34
CA TYR A 90 -4.12 -8.61 -3.71
C TYR A 90 -5.12 -9.76 -3.85
N SER A 91 -6.02 -9.66 -4.83
CA SER A 91 -6.92 -10.75 -5.21
C SER A 91 -6.22 -11.65 -6.21
N VAL A 92 -5.85 -12.86 -5.79
CA VAL A 92 -5.28 -13.88 -6.67
C VAL A 92 -6.29 -14.31 -7.74
N THR A 93 -7.57 -14.42 -7.36
CA THR A 93 -8.66 -14.80 -8.29
C THR A 93 -8.84 -13.79 -9.42
N ARG A 94 -8.80 -12.49 -9.11
CA ARG A 94 -9.02 -11.41 -10.09
C ARG A 94 -7.73 -10.84 -10.66
N GLN A 95 -6.57 -11.29 -10.18
CA GLN A 95 -5.24 -10.80 -10.53
C GLN A 95 -5.09 -9.27 -10.40
N ARG A 96 -5.71 -8.67 -9.38
CA ARG A 96 -5.74 -7.21 -9.16
C ARG A 96 -5.54 -6.85 -7.70
N PHE A 97 -4.98 -5.66 -7.48
CA PHE A 97 -4.86 -5.08 -6.15
C PHE A 97 -6.18 -4.42 -5.72
N ILE A 98 -6.36 -4.23 -4.43
CA ILE A 98 -7.48 -3.48 -3.86
C ILE A 98 -6.96 -2.66 -2.69
N ALA A 99 -7.43 -1.43 -2.56
CA ALA A 99 -7.14 -0.59 -1.40
C ALA A 99 -8.43 -0.01 -0.82
N SER A 100 -8.43 0.26 0.47
CA SER A 100 -9.50 0.95 1.18
C SER A 100 -8.89 1.68 2.36
N ALA A 101 -9.33 2.91 2.60
CA ALA A 101 -8.98 3.65 3.80
C ALA A 101 -10.17 3.66 4.76
N ASP A 102 -9.96 3.94 6.04
CA ASP A 102 -11.03 4.27 7.00
C ASP A 102 -11.70 5.63 6.70
N THR A 103 -11.13 6.41 5.80
CA THR A 103 -11.79 7.53 5.12
C THR A 103 -12.72 7.02 4.00
N GLU A 104 -13.53 7.91 3.42
CA GLU A 104 -14.32 7.53 2.24
C GLU A 104 -13.40 6.91 1.19
N THR A 105 -13.72 5.68 0.77
CA THR A 105 -12.98 5.00 -0.30
C THR A 105 -13.32 5.72 -1.60
N PRO A 106 -12.35 6.33 -2.31
CA PRO A 106 -12.64 6.99 -3.58
C PRO A 106 -13.17 5.97 -4.59
N ASP A 107 -14.11 6.41 -5.44
CA ASP A 107 -14.62 5.60 -6.53
C ASP A 107 -13.45 5.10 -7.41
N GLY A 108 -13.42 3.80 -7.70
CA GLY A 108 -12.39 3.17 -8.53
C GLY A 108 -11.22 2.52 -7.77
N TRP A 109 -11.19 2.57 -6.44
CA TRP A 109 -10.14 1.89 -5.65
C TRP A 109 -10.35 0.37 -5.50
N THR A 110 -11.43 -0.14 -6.08
CA THR A 110 -11.71 -1.57 -6.21
C THR A 110 -11.10 -2.10 -7.51
N GLY A 111 -10.01 -2.87 -7.42
CA GLY A 111 -9.40 -3.49 -8.60
C GLY A 111 -8.34 -2.62 -9.28
N LEU A 112 -7.34 -2.20 -8.50
CA LEU A 112 -6.18 -1.42 -8.90
C LEU A 112 -5.20 -2.23 -9.78
N THR A 113 -4.52 -1.53 -10.69
CA THR A 113 -3.38 -2.07 -11.45
C THR A 113 -2.14 -2.15 -10.54
N GLU A 114 -1.14 -2.94 -10.94
CA GLU A 114 0.15 -2.98 -10.24
C GLU A 114 0.81 -1.59 -10.19
N SER A 115 0.68 -0.81 -11.27
CA SER A 115 1.21 0.54 -11.34
C SER A 115 0.59 1.40 -10.24
N ILE A 116 -0.75 1.47 -10.15
CA ILE A 116 -1.43 2.27 -9.11
C ILE A 116 -1.10 1.75 -7.71
N ALA A 117 -1.02 0.43 -7.51
CA ALA A 117 -0.58 -0.14 -6.23
C ALA A 117 0.86 0.28 -5.87
N THR A 118 1.78 0.31 -6.84
CA THR A 118 3.16 0.79 -6.66
C THR A 118 3.17 2.25 -6.21
N LEU A 119 2.31 3.08 -6.79
CA LEU A 119 2.22 4.51 -6.45
C LEU A 119 1.67 4.72 -5.05
N LEU A 120 0.62 3.99 -4.67
CA LEU A 120 0.04 4.06 -3.33
C LEU A 120 1.04 3.61 -2.26
N LEU A 121 1.82 2.56 -2.52
CA LEU A 121 2.87 2.12 -1.61
C LEU A 121 4.00 3.15 -1.53
N LEU A 122 4.35 3.83 -2.62
CA LEU A 122 5.33 4.91 -2.60
C LEU A 122 4.88 6.07 -1.70
N LEU A 123 3.62 6.52 -1.84
CA LEU A 123 3.03 7.55 -0.98
C LEU A 123 2.89 7.10 0.48
N LEU A 124 2.67 5.80 0.70
CA LEU A 124 2.60 5.27 2.05
C LEU A 124 3.97 5.19 2.72
N ALA A 125 4.99 4.82 1.94
CA ALA A 125 6.38 4.82 2.42
C ALA A 125 6.89 6.23 2.75
N SER A 126 6.36 7.30 2.13
CA SER A 126 6.76 8.66 2.53
C SER A 126 6.25 9.07 3.90
N GLU A 127 5.18 8.43 4.39
CA GLU A 127 4.59 8.72 5.70
C GLU A 127 5.18 7.80 6.79
N GLU A 128 5.39 6.53 6.46
CA GLU A 128 5.74 5.51 7.45
C GLU A 128 7.21 5.05 7.39
N HIS A 129 7.92 5.48 6.35
CA HIS A 129 9.33 5.21 6.04
C HIS A 129 9.70 3.73 5.78
N ASP A 130 9.20 2.77 6.55
CA ASP A 130 9.58 1.36 6.48
C ASP A 130 8.38 0.43 6.18
N LEU A 131 8.06 0.15 4.90
CA LEU A 131 7.03 -0.87 4.60
C LEU A 131 7.57 -2.29 4.86
N PRO A 132 6.70 -3.30 5.05
CA PRO A 132 7.16 -4.66 5.32
C PRO A 132 7.86 -5.30 4.12
N GLU A 133 9.15 -5.58 4.29
CA GLU A 133 9.91 -6.49 3.42
C GLU A 133 9.67 -7.95 3.77
N HIS A 134 9.28 -8.18 5.02
CA HIS A 134 9.00 -9.48 5.59
C HIS A 134 7.65 -9.47 6.29
N VAL A 135 7.00 -10.62 6.24
CA VAL A 135 5.64 -10.82 6.75
C VAL A 135 5.48 -10.47 8.23
N ASP A 136 6.56 -10.57 8.99
CA ASP A 136 6.55 -10.43 10.44
C ASP A 136 6.77 -8.97 10.88
N ALA A 137 7.06 -8.06 9.94
CA ALA A 137 7.48 -6.70 10.25
C ALA A 137 6.29 -5.73 10.48
N TRP A 138 5.15 -5.94 9.81
CA TRP A 138 3.95 -5.08 9.90
C TRP A 138 2.66 -5.93 9.96
N GLY A 139 1.50 -5.32 10.21
CA GLY A 139 0.17 -5.96 10.36
C GLY A 139 -0.37 -6.69 9.12
N VAL A 140 0.36 -7.69 8.62
CA VAL A 140 0.04 -8.50 7.45
C VAL A 140 -0.98 -9.56 7.83
N ILE A 141 -2.25 -9.27 7.61
CA ILE A 141 -3.31 -10.22 7.91
C ILE A 141 -3.34 -11.31 6.84
N ARG A 142 -3.00 -12.54 7.24
CA ARG A 142 -3.14 -13.73 6.39
C ARG A 142 -4.49 -14.38 6.59
N PHE A 143 -5.17 -14.70 5.49
CA PHE A 143 -6.35 -15.55 5.51
C PHE A 143 -5.94 -16.95 5.04
N ARG A 144 -5.72 -17.89 5.98
CA ARG A 144 -5.31 -19.28 5.67
C ARG A 144 -6.50 -20.21 5.40
N ASP A 145 -7.59 -20.06 6.15
CA ASP A 145 -8.79 -20.88 6.01
C ASP A 145 -10.05 -20.01 6.23
N LEU A 146 -11.09 -20.25 5.44
CA LEU A 146 -12.40 -19.58 5.52
C LEU A 146 -13.11 -19.88 6.85
N ALA A 147 -12.79 -21.01 7.49
CA ALA A 147 -13.35 -21.44 8.77
C ALA A 147 -12.42 -21.18 9.97
N LEU A 148 -11.11 -21.02 9.73
CA LEU A 148 -10.08 -20.84 10.75
C LEU A 148 -9.18 -19.66 10.35
N PHE A 149 -9.65 -18.45 10.66
CA PHE A 149 -8.88 -17.24 10.43
C PHE A 149 -7.67 -17.16 11.37
N GLU A 150 -6.53 -17.70 10.94
CA GLU A 150 -5.26 -17.53 11.64
C GLU A 150 -4.69 -16.13 11.33
N PHE A 151 -4.93 -15.20 12.25
CA PHE A 151 -4.31 -13.88 12.22
C PHE A 151 -2.87 -13.96 12.69
N GLN A 152 -1.94 -13.63 11.80
CA GLN A 152 -0.58 -13.26 12.16
C GLN A 152 -0.53 -11.73 12.13
N ALA A 153 -0.36 -11.09 13.28
CA ALA A 153 -0.14 -9.65 13.39
C ALA A 153 1.10 -9.42 14.26
N GLN A 154 1.68 -8.23 14.17
CA GLN A 154 2.85 -7.84 14.96
C GLN A 154 2.55 -7.87 16.47
N ASP A 155 1.29 -7.60 16.84
CA ASP A 155 0.84 -7.60 18.22
C ASP A 155 -0.55 -8.24 18.39
N GLU A 156 -0.81 -8.77 19.60
CA GLU A 156 -2.05 -9.45 19.95
C GLU A 156 -3.27 -8.49 19.97
N THR A 157 -3.06 -7.20 20.17
CA THR A 157 -4.12 -6.18 20.23
C THR A 157 -4.72 -5.94 18.85
N THR A 158 -3.85 -5.74 17.85
CA THR A 158 -4.21 -5.63 16.44
C THR A 158 -4.90 -6.91 15.96
N ALA A 159 -4.36 -8.09 16.31
CA ALA A 159 -5.00 -9.36 15.98
C ALA A 159 -6.40 -9.48 16.62
N ALA A 160 -6.57 -9.10 17.88
CA ALA A 160 -7.85 -9.13 18.57
C ALA A 160 -8.88 -8.18 17.93
N ARG A 161 -8.46 -6.97 17.53
CA ARG A 161 -9.32 -5.98 16.85
C ARG A 161 -9.92 -6.56 15.56
N TYR A 162 -9.12 -7.16 14.69
CA TYR A 162 -9.64 -7.76 13.45
C TYR A 162 -10.49 -9.00 13.66
N ARG A 163 -10.17 -9.82 14.68
CA ARG A 163 -11.05 -10.93 15.10
C ARG A 163 -12.42 -10.40 15.50
N ASN A 164 -12.49 -9.29 16.24
CA ASN A 164 -13.77 -8.67 16.63
C ASN A 164 -14.57 -8.20 15.41
N TYR A 165 -13.93 -7.62 14.39
CA TYR A 165 -14.61 -7.23 13.14
C TYR A 165 -15.24 -8.41 12.39
N LEU A 166 -14.65 -9.60 12.51
CA LEU A 166 -15.18 -10.84 11.92
C LEU A 166 -16.35 -11.42 12.70
N ILE A 167 -16.27 -11.48 14.03
CA ILE A 167 -17.27 -12.14 14.90
C ILE A 167 -18.58 -11.31 14.96
N GLY A 168 -18.53 -10.04 14.59
CA GLY A 168 -19.74 -9.28 14.25
C GLY A 168 -20.40 -8.55 15.41
N ASN A 169 -19.78 -8.49 16.60
CA ASN A 169 -20.26 -7.63 17.68
C ASN A 169 -19.89 -6.17 17.40
N ARG A 170 -20.61 -5.57 16.44
CA ARG A 170 -20.31 -4.26 15.85
C ARG A 170 -21.09 -3.12 16.49
N SER A 171 -22.10 -3.44 17.29
CA SER A 171 -22.90 -2.46 18.05
C SER A 171 -22.08 -1.68 19.06
N ASP A 172 -20.99 -2.28 19.54
CA ASP A 172 -20.15 -1.73 20.61
C ASP A 172 -18.93 -0.97 20.07
N LEU A 173 -18.77 -0.91 18.74
CA LEU A 173 -17.67 -0.20 18.08
C LEU A 173 -17.98 1.29 18.00
N ASP A 174 -16.97 2.11 18.27
CA ASP A 174 -17.07 3.55 18.02
C ASP A 174 -17.11 3.88 16.52
N GLU A 175 -17.36 5.14 16.18
CA GLU A 175 -17.51 5.56 14.78
C GLU A 175 -16.25 5.30 13.93
N TYR A 176 -15.07 5.43 14.54
CA TYR A 176 -13.79 5.19 13.89
C TYR A 176 -13.57 3.69 13.65
N GLU A 177 -13.83 2.86 14.65
CA GLU A 177 -13.73 1.42 14.56
C GLU A 177 -14.74 0.84 13.56
N GLN A 178 -15.94 1.42 13.47
CA GLN A 178 -16.92 1.06 12.44
C GLN A 178 -16.42 1.36 11.03
N ARG A 179 -15.71 2.48 10.82
CA ARG A 179 -15.07 2.79 9.52
C ARG A 179 -13.99 1.77 9.18
N CYS A 180 -13.08 1.49 10.11
CA CYS A 180 -12.05 0.47 9.95
C CYS A 180 -12.64 -0.92 9.63
N ALA A 181 -13.71 -1.31 10.33
CA ALA A 181 -14.40 -2.59 10.11
C ALA A 181 -15.02 -2.68 8.70
N ARG A 182 -15.56 -1.57 8.17
CA ARG A 182 -16.09 -1.52 6.79
C ARG A 182 -14.98 -1.70 5.75
N SER A 183 -13.86 -1.01 5.91
CA SER A 183 -12.71 -1.10 4.99
C SER A 183 -12.11 -2.50 4.98
N PHE A 184 -11.94 -3.09 6.17
CA PHE A 184 -11.52 -4.48 6.33
C PHE A 184 -12.46 -5.47 5.61
N ALA A 185 -13.78 -5.35 5.86
CA ALA A 185 -14.76 -6.26 5.25
C ALA A 185 -14.80 -6.15 3.72
N ARG A 186 -14.70 -4.92 3.17
CA ARG A 186 -14.65 -4.68 1.72
C ARG A 186 -13.46 -5.39 1.07
N ILE A 187 -12.27 -5.22 1.62
CA ILE A 187 -11.07 -5.87 1.08
C ILE A 187 -11.18 -7.38 1.20
N ARG A 188 -11.55 -7.89 2.38
CA ARG A 188 -11.75 -9.33 2.62
C ARG A 188 -12.72 -9.95 1.63
N ASP A 189 -13.90 -9.35 1.45
CA ASP A 189 -14.94 -9.89 0.59
C ASP A 189 -14.56 -9.85 -0.90
N TYR A 190 -13.72 -8.89 -1.29
CA TYR A 190 -13.19 -8.83 -2.65
C TYR A 190 -12.00 -9.77 -2.88
N MET A 191 -11.24 -10.11 -1.84
CA MET A 191 -10.15 -11.08 -1.97
C MET A 191 -10.67 -12.53 -2.15
N ARG A 192 -11.92 -12.78 -1.75
CA ARG A 192 -12.70 -13.99 -2.09
C ARG A 192 -13.15 -13.97 -3.55
#